data_AF-A0A1Z5L3N6-F1
#
_entry.id   AF-A0A1Z5L3N6-F1
#
_cell.length_a   1.000
_cell.length_b   1.000
_cell.length_c   1.000
_cell.angle_alpha   90.00
_cell.angle_beta   90.00
_cell.angle_gamma   90.00
#
_symmetry.space_group_name_H-M   'P 1'
#
loop_
_entity.id
_entity.type
_entity.pdbx_description
1 polymer ?
#
loop_
_entity_poly.entity_id
_entity_poly.type
_entity_poly.pdbx_seq_one_letter_code
_entity_poly.pdbx_strand_id
1 'polypeptide(L)'
;MYSVLFKQEQAHDDAIWSCAWTKMAKGGTNYILTGSVDDTVKCWKWDEDKLDLQHVLEGHALGVVSVDIAHDGSVAASSSLDSNIKLWDLATGEEKK
;
A
#
# COMPACT_ATOMS: atom_id res chain seq x y z
N MET A 1 -0.32 29.45 -0.46
CA MET A 1 -0.56 28.81 -1.77
C MET A 1 -0.33 27.32 -1.57
N TYR A 2 -1.31 26.47 -1.88
CA TYR A 2 -1.15 25.02 -1.76
C TYR A 2 -0.62 24.48 -3.10
N SER A 3 0.35 23.57 -3.05
CA SER A 3 0.96 22.94 -4.23
C SER A 3 1.08 21.45 -4.04
N VAL A 4 1.16 20.71 -5.14
CA VAL A 4 1.52 19.30 -5.14
C VAL A 4 3.00 19.20 -4.73
N LEU A 5 3.30 18.34 -3.75
CA LEU A 5 4.69 18.09 -3.31
C LEU A 5 5.39 17.09 -4.23
N PHE A 6 4.72 15.99 -4.56
CA PHE A 6 5.29 14.89 -5.33
C PHE A 6 4.23 14.24 -6.22
N LYS A 7 4.65 13.69 -7.37
CA LYS A 7 3.80 12.94 -8.30
C LYS A 7 4.54 11.68 -8.73
N GLN A 8 3.98 10.51 -8.41
CA GLN A 8 4.39 9.25 -9.01
C GLN A 8 3.61 9.04 -10.32
N GLU A 9 4.31 8.81 -11.42
CA GLU A 9 3.69 8.33 -12.66
C GLU A 9 3.72 6.80 -12.70
N GLN A 10 2.69 6.20 -13.32
CA GLN A 10 2.58 4.74 -13.51
C GLN A 10 2.80 3.94 -12.21
N ALA A 11 2.16 4.38 -11.11
CA ALA A 11 2.26 3.66 -9.84
C ALA A 11 1.69 2.22 -9.94
N HIS A 12 0.67 2.03 -10.78
CA HIS A 12 0.02 0.74 -11.05
C HIS A 12 -0.29 0.63 -12.55
N ASP A 13 -0.52 -0.60 -13.01
CA ASP A 13 -0.83 -0.88 -14.43
C ASP A 13 -2.31 -0.63 -14.74
N ASP A 14 -3.15 -0.56 -13.70
CA ASP A 14 -4.57 -0.21 -13.77
C ASP A 14 -4.94 0.80 -12.67
N ALA A 15 -6.22 1.15 -12.57
CA ALA A 15 -6.76 2.14 -11.67
C ALA A 15 -6.51 1.80 -10.19
N ILE A 16 -6.00 2.78 -9.44
CA ILE A 16 -5.88 2.70 -7.99
C ILE A 16 -7.24 3.07 -7.37
N TRP A 17 -7.83 2.17 -6.60
CA TRP A 17 -9.13 2.39 -5.97
C TRP A 17 -9.03 2.76 -4.48
N SER A 18 -7.94 2.37 -3.82
CA SER A 18 -7.77 2.63 -2.41
C SER A 18 -6.32 2.96 -2.07
N CYS A 19 -6.14 3.86 -1.12
CA CYS A 19 -4.84 4.14 -0.53
C CYS A 19 -4.95 4.30 0.98
N ALA A 20 -3.92 3.86 1.69
CA ALA A 20 -3.78 4.02 3.14
C ALA A 20 -2.38 4.55 3.45
N TRP A 21 -2.26 5.35 4.51
CA TRP A 21 -0.99 5.94 4.92
C TRP A 21 -0.84 5.84 6.42
N THR A 22 0.24 5.21 6.88
CA THR A 22 0.66 5.28 8.28
C THR A 22 1.69 6.39 8.49
N LYS A 23 1.49 7.17 9.55
CA LYS A 23 2.44 8.19 10.00
C LYS A 23 2.93 7.81 11.38
N MET A 24 4.15 7.28 11.44
CA MET A 24 4.79 7.01 12.72
C MET A 24 5.23 8.34 13.36
N ALA A 25 4.79 8.60 14.59
CA ALA A 25 4.81 9.93 15.21
C ALA A 25 6.21 10.55 15.38
N LYS A 26 7.31 9.77 15.37
CA LYS A 26 8.70 10.27 15.49
C LYS A 26 9.70 9.34 14.80
N GLY A 27 10.30 9.79 13.69
CA GLY A 27 11.45 9.14 13.04
C GLY A 27 11.20 7.73 12.48
N GLY A 28 9.94 7.29 12.44
CA GLY A 28 9.57 6.00 11.86
C GLY A 28 9.36 6.11 10.36
N THR A 29 9.55 4.99 9.67
CA THR A 29 9.27 4.88 8.24
C THR A 29 7.79 5.14 7.98
N ASN A 30 7.50 6.00 7.00
CA ASN A 30 6.13 6.22 6.53
C ASN A 30 5.83 5.21 5.43
N TYR A 31 4.85 4.34 5.67
CA TYR A 31 4.36 3.42 4.65
C TYR A 31 3.07 3.93 4.04
N ILE A 32 3.01 3.90 2.71
CA ILE A 32 1.80 4.14 1.93
C ILE A 32 1.46 2.82 1.26
N LEU A 33 0.20 2.39 1.39
CA LEU A 33 -0.34 1.27 0.65
C LEU A 33 -1.27 1.78 -0.43
N THR A 34 -1.22 1.12 -1.58
CA THR A 34 -2.15 1.34 -2.69
C THR A 34 -2.71 0.01 -3.15
N GLY A 35 -4.03 -0.07 -3.26
CA GLY A 35 -4.75 -1.19 -3.85
C GLY A 35 -5.30 -0.81 -5.21
N SER A 36 -5.07 -1.68 -6.19
CA SER A 36 -5.38 -1.43 -7.59
C SER A 36 -6.22 -2.54 -8.21
N VAL A 37 -6.84 -2.21 -9.34
CA VAL A 37 -7.55 -3.16 -10.20
C VAL A 37 -6.59 -4.12 -10.91
N ASP A 38 -5.28 -3.85 -10.91
CA ASP A 38 -4.24 -4.76 -11.43
C ASP A 38 -3.96 -5.99 -10.54
N ASP A 39 -4.88 -6.31 -9.62
CA ASP A 39 -4.82 -7.41 -8.66
C ASP A 39 -3.68 -7.31 -7.62
N THR A 40 -2.93 -6.20 -7.59
CA THR A 40 -1.79 -6.03 -6.67
C THR A 40 -2.07 -5.00 -5.57
N VAL A 41 -1.42 -5.22 -4.43
CA VAL A 41 -1.21 -4.17 -3.43
C VAL A 41 0.26 -3.76 -3.46
N LYS A 42 0.54 -2.47 -3.58
CA LYS A 42 1.92 -1.96 -3.52
C LYS A 42 2.17 -1.25 -2.20
N CYS A 43 3.32 -1.56 -1.60
CA CYS A 43 3.82 -0.90 -0.42
C CYS A 43 4.93 0.06 -0.80
N TRP A 44 4.71 1.33 -0.47
CA TRP A 44 5.62 2.43 -0.75
C TRP A 44 6.17 2.99 0.54
N LYS A 45 7.44 3.38 0.51
CA LYS A 45 8.10 4.12 1.56
C LYS A 45 8.21 5.59 1.16
N TRP A 46 7.76 6.47 2.04
CA TRP A 46 7.89 7.91 1.88
C TRP A 46 9.02 8.46 2.76
N ASP A 47 10.13 8.85 2.13
CA ASP A 47 11.30 9.45 2.77
C ASP A 47 11.52 10.88 2.24
N GLU A 48 11.09 11.86 3.04
CA GLU A 48 11.24 13.33 2.97
C GLU A 48 10.99 14.07 1.64
N ASP A 49 11.10 13.44 0.47
CA ASP A 49 10.67 13.91 -0.86
C ASP A 49 10.64 12.79 -1.92
N LYS A 50 10.83 11.52 -1.51
CA LYS A 50 10.90 10.37 -2.42
C LYS A 50 9.89 9.30 -2.02
N LEU A 51 9.14 8.82 -3.00
CA LEU A 51 8.28 7.65 -2.88
C LEU A 51 8.98 6.44 -3.51
N ASP A 52 9.41 5.50 -2.68
CA ASP A 52 10.11 4.29 -3.12
C ASP A 52 9.21 3.05 -2.97
N LEU A 53 9.10 2.26 -4.03
CA LEU A 53 8.42 0.96 -3.96
C LEU A 53 9.26 0.00 -3.12
N GLN A 54 8.70 -0.50 -2.01
CA GLN A 54 9.35 -1.49 -1.14
C GLN A 54 8.92 -2.91 -1.51
N HIS A 55 7.61 -3.13 -1.62
CA HIS A 55 7.05 -4.45 -1.87
C HIS A 55 5.90 -4.39 -2.86
N VAL A 56 5.80 -5.44 -3.68
CA VAL A 56 4.62 -5.76 -4.48
C VAL A 56 4.00 -7.00 -3.83
N LEU A 57 2.80 -6.83 -3.31
CA LEU A 57 2.06 -7.84 -2.57
C LEU A 57 1.08 -8.50 -3.55
N GLU A 58 1.53 -9.60 -4.14
CA GLU A 58 0.78 -10.37 -5.13
C GLU A 58 0.03 -11.51 -4.44
N GLY A 59 -1.20 -11.78 -4.90
CA GLY A 59 -1.95 -12.95 -4.45
C GLY A 59 -3.47 -12.83 -4.54
N HIS A 60 -4.01 -11.62 -4.69
CA HIS A 60 -5.42 -11.46 -5.01
C HIS A 60 -5.70 -11.96 -6.44
N ALA A 61 -6.88 -12.52 -6.64
CA ALA A 61 -7.30 -13.06 -7.94
C ALA A 61 -8.16 -12.08 -8.74
N LEU A 62 -8.56 -10.98 -8.12
CA LEU A 62 -9.31 -9.87 -8.71
C LEU A 62 -8.88 -8.55 -8.06
N GLY A 63 -9.31 -7.44 -8.67
CA GLY A 63 -8.97 -6.09 -8.24
C GLY A 63 -9.19 -5.82 -6.76
N VAL A 64 -8.22 -5.11 -6.16
CA VAL A 64 -8.23 -4.74 -4.75
C VAL A 64 -9.11 -3.51 -4.56
N VAL A 65 -10.12 -3.64 -3.71
CA VAL A 65 -11.14 -2.61 -3.48
C VAL A 65 -10.84 -1.74 -2.27
N SER A 66 -10.10 -2.25 -1.29
CA SER A 66 -9.74 -1.51 -0.09
C SER A 66 -8.42 -2.01 0.49
N VAL A 67 -7.64 -1.06 1.03
CA VAL A 67 -6.42 -1.34 1.80
C VAL A 67 -6.45 -0.56 3.10
N ASP A 68 -5.87 -1.12 4.16
CA ASP A 68 -5.66 -0.42 5.42
C ASP A 68 -4.36 -0.88 6.10
N ILE A 69 -3.80 -0.03 6.95
CA ILE A 69 -2.56 -0.28 7.70
C ILE A 69 -2.86 -0.27 9.19
N ALA A 70 -2.39 -1.29 9.90
CA ALA A 70 -2.46 -1.31 11.36
C ALA A 70 -1.75 -0.09 11.97
N HIS A 71 -2.26 0.43 13.08
CA HIS A 71 -1.73 1.65 13.70
C HIS A 71 -0.24 1.52 14.12
N ASP A 72 0.21 0.29 14.40
CA ASP A 72 1.60 -0.02 14.72
C ASP A 72 2.51 -0.13 13.48
N GLY A 73 1.95 -0.08 12.27
CA GLY A 73 2.67 -0.20 11.00
C GLY A 73 3.25 -1.59 10.73
N SER A 74 2.86 -2.62 11.47
CA SER A 74 3.41 -3.98 11.34
C SER A 74 2.70 -4.82 10.30
N VAL A 75 1.39 -4.62 10.16
CA VAL A 75 0.50 -5.43 9.32
C VAL A 75 -0.35 -4.54 8.44
N ALA A 76 -0.55 -5.01 7.21
CA ALA A 76 -1.50 -4.45 6.27
C ALA A 76 -2.66 -5.42 6.04
N ALA A 77 -3.83 -4.88 5.74
CA ALA A 77 -4.99 -5.65 5.28
C ALA A 77 -5.42 -5.16 3.91
N SER A 78 -5.83 -6.09 3.06
CA SER A 78 -6.45 -5.79 1.77
C SER A 78 -7.68 -6.64 1.53
N SER A 79 -8.68 -6.07 0.88
CA SER A 79 -9.87 -6.78 0.42
C SER A 79 -10.02 -6.65 -1.10
N SER A 80 -10.51 -7.72 -1.72
CA SER A 80 -10.64 -7.83 -3.17
C SER A 80 -12.05 -8.26 -3.57
N LEU A 81 -12.39 -8.03 -4.84
CA LEU A 81 -13.56 -8.61 -5.49
C LEU A 81 -13.54 -10.14 -5.53
N ASP A 82 -12.39 -10.77 -5.25
CA ASP A 82 -12.26 -12.23 -5.13
C ASP A 82 -12.93 -12.81 -3.87
N SER A 83 -13.59 -11.96 -3.07
CA SER A 83 -14.26 -12.30 -1.81
C SER A 83 -13.32 -12.74 -0.69
N ASN A 84 -12.02 -12.47 -0.80
CA ASN A 84 -11.03 -12.75 0.23
C ASN A 84 -10.43 -11.47 0.82
N ILE A 85 -10.01 -11.60 2.07
CA ILE A 85 -9.19 -10.62 2.77
C ILE A 85 -7.81 -11.24 2.94
N LYS A 86 -6.76 -10.49 2.63
CA LYS A 86 -5.37 -10.89 2.86
C LYS A 86 -4.73 -9.97 3.87
N LEU A 87 -3.90 -10.57 4.73
CA LEU A 87 -3.04 -9.85 5.67
C LEU A 87 -1.60 -9.95 5.19
N TRP A 88 -0.87 -8.86 5.28
CA TRP A 88 0.51 -8.77 4.81
C TRP A 88 1.42 -8.28 5.92
N ASP A 89 2.59 -8.89 6.02
CA ASP A 89 3.66 -8.36 6.87
C ASP A 89 4.39 -7.25 6.12
N LEU A 90 4.38 -6.02 6.66
CA LEU A 90 5.01 -4.88 6.01
C LEU A 90 6.54 -4.90 6.10
N ALA A 91 7.14 -5.73 6.96
CA ALA A 91 8.58 -5.87 7.07
C ALA A 91 9.17 -6.85 6.06
N THR A 92 8.42 -7.89 5.69
CA THR A 92 8.88 -8.92 4.73
C THR A 92 8.20 -8.81 3.36
N GLY A 93 7.01 -8.20 3.29
CA GLY A 93 6.17 -8.20 2.11
C GLY A 93 5.46 -9.53 1.85
N GLU A 94 5.40 -10.42 2.84
CA GLU A 94 4.78 -11.74 2.69
C GLU A 94 3.34 -11.77 3.22
N GLU A 95 2.51 -12.62 2.62
CA GLU A 95 1.17 -12.93 3.13
C GLU A 95 1.25 -13.65 4.49
N LYS A 96 0.57 -13.12 5.51
CA LYS A 96 0.39 -13.79 6.79
C LYS A 96 -0.67 -14.88 6.67
N LYS A 97 -0.25 -16.12 6.88
CA LYS A 97 -1.10 -17.32 6.94
C LYS A 97 -1.56 -17.62 8.36
#